data_AF-A0A822I4U1-F1
#
_entry.id   AF-A0A822I4U1-F1
#
_cell.length_a   1.000
_cell.length_b   1.000
_cell.length_c   1.000
_cell.angle_alpha   90.00
_cell.angle_beta   90.00
_cell.angle_gamma   90.00
#
_symmetry.space_group_name_H-M   'P 1'
#
loop_
_entity.id
_entity.type
_entity.pdbx_description
1 polymer ?
#
loop_
_entity_poly.entity_id
_entity_poly.type
_entity_poly.pdbx_seq_one_letter_code
_entity_poly.pdbx_strand_id
1 'polypeptide(L)'
;KFIPKFSTIAAPLHQYSPATVQQQKNNKKLKFELSAEARTAFYQLKKILTTDLILDLPDDTLTFKLQTDASVDGIGAVLLQMTP
;
A
#
# COMPACT_ATOMS: atom_id res chain seq x y z
N LYS A 1 8.35 3.99 -0.64
CA LYS A 1 8.98 3.06 0.34
C LYS A 1 9.01 1.65 -0.24
N PHE A 2 10.18 1.03 -0.38
CA PHE A 2 10.30 -0.36 -0.80
C PHE A 2 9.97 -1.30 0.37
N ILE A 3 9.22 -2.38 0.11
CA ILE A 3 8.93 -3.41 1.10
C ILE A 3 9.72 -4.68 0.72
N PRO A 4 10.78 -5.04 1.45
CA PRO A 4 11.51 -6.28 1.21
C PRO A 4 10.58 -7.49 1.29
N LYS A 5 10.73 -8.43 0.35
CA LYS A 5 9.93 -9.66 0.29
C LYS A 5 8.42 -9.42 0.19
N PHE A 6 8.00 -8.30 -0.40
CA PHE A 6 6.59 -7.96 -0.57
C PHE A 6 5.77 -9.13 -1.13
N SER A 7 6.23 -9.75 -2.22
CA SER A 7 5.51 -10.86 -2.87
C SER A 7 5.26 -12.05 -1.94
N THR A 8 6.17 -12.31 -1.00
CA THR A 8 6.03 -13.37 -0.01
C THR A 8 4.99 -13.02 1.04
N ILE A 9 5.02 -11.78 1.54
CA ILE A 9 4.06 -11.29 2.55
C ILE A 9 2.66 -11.20 1.95
N ALA A 10 2.54 -10.71 0.71
CA ALA A 10 1.27 -10.53 0.02
C ALA A 10 0.70 -11.82 -0.57
N ALA A 11 1.45 -12.92 -0.61
CA ALA A 11 1.02 -14.18 -1.22
C ALA A 11 -0.37 -14.67 -0.75
N PRO A 12 -0.71 -14.65 0.56
CA PRO A 12 -2.03 -15.07 1.03
C PRO A 12 -3.19 -14.17 0.57
N LEU A 13 -2.88 -12.94 0.09
CA LEU A 13 -3.86 -11.96 -0.38
C LEU A 13 -4.22 -12.14 -1.86
N HIS A 14 -3.39 -12.82 -2.66
CA HIS A 14 -3.60 -12.92 -4.12
C HIS A 14 -4.92 -13.60 -4.51
N GLN A 15 -5.42 -14.52 -3.69
CA GLN A 15 -6.71 -15.20 -3.92
C GLN A 15 -7.92 -14.24 -3.87
N TYR A 16 -7.75 -13.04 -3.30
CA TYR A 16 -8.80 -12.03 -3.18
C TYR A 16 -8.77 -10.98 -4.31
N SER A 17 -7.86 -11.13 -5.29
CA SER A 17 -7.81 -10.26 -6.46
C SER A 17 -9.07 -10.42 -7.34
N PRO A 18 -9.59 -9.35 -7.97
CA PRO A 18 -10.76 -9.42 -8.83
C PRO A 18 -10.67 -10.48 -9.95
N ALA A 19 -9.46 -10.76 -10.45
CA ALA A 19 -9.22 -11.79 -11.45
C ALA A 19 -9.46 -13.22 -10.91
N THR A 20 -9.13 -13.47 -9.65
CA THR A 20 -9.32 -14.74 -8.95
C THR A 20 -10.74 -14.87 -8.39
N VAL A 21 -11.33 -13.77 -7.92
CA VAL A 21 -12.72 -13.73 -7.41
C VAL A 21 -13.75 -13.98 -8.53
N GLN A 22 -13.46 -13.61 -9.78
CA GLN A 22 -14.30 -13.94 -10.93
C GLN A 22 -14.44 -15.45 -11.17
N GLN A 23 -13.44 -16.26 -10.83
CA GLN A 23 -13.53 -17.73 -10.93
C GLN A 23 -14.52 -18.31 -9.89
N GLN A 24 -14.77 -17.60 -8.79
CA GLN A 24 -15.74 -18.00 -7.78
C GLN A 24 -17.17 -17.52 -8.10
N LYS A 25 -17.34 -16.74 -9.16
CA LYS A 25 -18.54 -15.98 -9.52
C LYS A 25 -19.58 -16.81 -10.29
N ASN A 26 -19.80 -18.06 -9.90
CA ASN A 26 -21.04 -18.79 -10.26
C ASN A 26 -22.22 -18.27 -9.41
N ASN A 27 -22.54 -16.98 -9.57
CA ASN A 27 -23.74 -16.29 -9.04
C ASN A 27 -24.01 -16.32 -7.54
N LYS A 28 -23.06 -16.72 -6.68
CA LYS A 28 -23.19 -16.56 -5.22
C LYS A 28 -22.46 -15.31 -4.75
N LYS A 29 -23.17 -14.44 -4.03
CA LYS A 29 -22.54 -13.41 -3.18
C LYS A 29 -21.74 -14.12 -2.10
N LEU A 30 -20.47 -14.39 -2.36
CA LEU A 30 -19.55 -14.86 -1.34
C LEU A 30 -19.30 -13.71 -0.37
N LYS A 31 -19.51 -13.98 0.93
CA LYS A 31 -19.08 -13.05 1.97
C LYS A 31 -17.56 -12.90 1.86
N PHE A 32 -17.10 -11.66 1.74
CA PHE A 32 -15.68 -11.36 1.71
C PHE A 32 -15.13 -11.49 3.14
N GLU A 33 -14.51 -12.63 3.44
CA GLU A 33 -13.87 -12.88 4.72
C GLU A 33 -12.42 -13.33 4.49
N LEU A 34 -11.47 -12.59 5.06
CA LEU A 34 -10.05 -12.92 4.98
C LEU A 34 -9.76 -14.17 5.82
N SER A 35 -8.94 -15.09 5.33
CA SER A 35 -8.40 -16.18 6.15
C SER A 35 -7.51 -15.63 7.28
N ALA A 36 -7.15 -16.47 8.26
CA ALA A 36 -6.27 -16.04 9.35
C ALA A 36 -4.88 -15.61 8.82
N GLU A 37 -4.36 -16.33 7.83
CA GLU A 37 -3.10 -16.06 7.16
C GLU A 37 -3.18 -14.74 6.38
N ALA A 38 -4.27 -14.52 5.64
CA ALA A 38 -4.51 -13.30 4.88
C ALA A 38 -4.65 -12.07 5.79
N ARG A 39 -5.35 -12.20 6.93
CA ARG A 39 -5.41 -11.13 7.94
C ARG A 39 -4.02 -10.80 8.48
N THR A 40 -3.23 -11.81 8.80
CA THR A 40 -1.87 -11.63 9.32
C THR A 40 -0.99 -10.89 8.32
N ALA A 41 -1.00 -11.33 7.05
CA ALA A 41 -0.32 -10.66 5.94
C ALA A 41 -0.75 -9.20 5.80
N PHE A 42 -2.06 -8.93 5.85
CA PHE A 42 -2.60 -7.58 5.76
C PHE A 42 -2.11 -6.67 6.89
N TYR A 43 -2.17 -7.15 8.14
CA TYR A 43 -1.71 -6.37 9.29
C TYR A 43 -0.19 -6.15 9.27
N GLN A 44 0.57 -7.13 8.80
CA GLN A 44 2.02 -6.98 8.62
C GLN A 44 2.34 -5.87 7.60
N LEU A 45 1.68 -5.87 6.43
CA LEU A 45 1.85 -4.82 5.43
C LEU A 45 1.42 -3.46 5.97
N LYS A 46 0.27 -3.39 6.65
CA LYS A 46 -0.22 -2.17 7.29
C LYS A 46 0.85 -1.61 8.22
N LYS A 47 1.38 -2.42 9.14
CA LYS A 47 2.42 -1.99 10.08
C LYS A 47 3.63 -1.43 9.34
N ILE A 48 4.18 -2.17 8.36
CA ILE A 48 5.33 -1.72 7.58
C ILE A 48 5.06 -0.37 6.90
N LEU A 49 3.88 -0.18 6.32
CA LEU A 49 3.53 1.05 5.62
C LEU A 49 3.31 2.23 6.57
N THR A 50 2.85 1.99 7.81
CA THR A 50 2.50 3.06 8.76
C THR A 50 3.60 3.46 9.74
N THR A 51 4.68 2.68 9.87
CA THR A 51 5.68 2.91 10.94
C THR A 51 6.79 3.92 10.60
N ASP A 52 7.17 4.12 9.32
CA ASP A 52 8.25 5.08 8.97
C ASP A 52 7.72 6.41 8.43
N LEU A 53 6.94 7.12 9.24
CA LEU A 53 6.67 8.54 8.99
C LEU A 53 7.53 9.38 9.93
N ILE A 54 8.86 9.20 9.84
CA ILE A 54 9.78 10.18 10.39
C ILE A 54 9.97 11.22 9.28
N LEU A 55 9.38 12.39 9.48
CA LEU A 55 9.74 13.57 8.71
C LEU A 55 11.13 13.99 9.20
N ASP A 56 12.14 13.77 8.36
CA ASP A 56 13.47 14.33 8.61
C ASP A 56 13.39 15.85 8.61
N LEU A 57 14.30 16.49 9.34
CA LEU A 57 14.42 17.95 9.31
C LEU A 57 14.80 18.39 7.90
N PRO A 58 14.17 19.44 7.36
CA PRO A 58 14.51 19.94 6.05
C PRO A 58 15.94 20.47 6.03
N ASP A 59 16.67 20.19 4.95
CA ASP A 59 17.99 20.74 4.69
C ASP A 59 17.87 21.81 3.60
N ASP A 60 17.99 23.09 3.97
CA ASP A 60 17.85 24.21 3.04
C ASP A 60 18.93 24.25 1.95
N THR A 61 20.00 23.44 2.07
CA THR A 61 21.03 23.29 1.03
C THR A 61 20.64 22.32 -0.08
N LEU A 62 19.61 21.49 0.14
CA LEU A 62 19.14 20.49 -0.81
C LEU A 62 17.88 20.96 -1.55
N THR A 63 17.73 20.53 -2.80
CA THR A 63 16.57 20.91 -3.62
C THR A 63 15.30 20.23 -3.11
N PHE A 64 14.26 21.03 -2.89
CA PHE A 64 12.91 20.53 -2.66
C PHE A 64 12.23 20.14 -3.98
N LYS A 65 11.54 19.00 -3.96
CA LYS A 65 10.70 18.51 -5.06
C LYS A 65 9.27 18.36 -4.56
N LEU A 66 8.36 19.12 -5.15
CA LEU A 66 6.93 18.95 -4.92
C LEU A 66 6.37 17.96 -5.94
N GLN A 67 5.74 16.88 -5.46
CA GLN A 67 4.96 15.97 -6.29
C GLN A 67 3.49 16.17 -5.97
N THR A 68 2.67 16.42 -6.99
CA THR A 68 1.23 16.57 -6.86
C THR A 68 0.53 15.53 -7.72
N ASP A 69 -0.62 15.07 -7.25
CA ASP A 69 -1.54 14.23 -8.01
C ASP A 69 -2.97 14.68 -7.73
N ALA A 70 -3.86 14.49 -8.68
CA ALA A 70 -5.25 14.91 -8.57
C ALA A 70 -6.18 13.79 -9.06
N SER A 71 -7.21 13.52 -8.26
CA SER A 71 -8.34 12.69 -8.66
C SER A 71 -9.55 13.59 -8.98
N VAL A 72 -10.65 12.96 -9.38
CA VAL A 72 -11.93 13.65 -9.57
C VAL A 72 -12.41 14.34 -8.28
N ASP A 73 -12.06 13.77 -7.12
CA ASP A 73 -12.61 14.18 -5.83
C ASP A 73 -11.66 15.07 -5.01
N GLY A 74 -10.37 15.19 -5.39
CA GLY A 74 -9.43 15.98 -4.61
C GLY A 74 -8.01 16.01 -5.16
N ILE A 75 -7.17 16.83 -4.52
CA ILE A 75 -5.76 17.03 -4.88
C ILE A 75 -4.90 16.60 -3.69
N GLY A 76 -3.85 15.82 -3.98
CA GLY A 76 -2.82 15.42 -3.04
C GLY A 76 -1.46 15.99 -3.42
N ALA A 77 -0.62 16.26 -2.43
CA ALA A 77 0.76 16.70 -2.64
C ALA A 77 1.71 16.06 -1.63
N VAL A 78 2.93 15.79 -2.06
CA VAL A 78 4.04 15.31 -1.23
C VAL A 78 5.25 16.20 -1.50
N LEU A 79 5.80 16.81 -0.43
CA LEU A 79 7.06 17.53 -0.47
C LEU A 79 8.21 16.56 -0.18
N LEU A 80 9.21 16.52 -1.05
CA LEU A 80 10.35 15.61 -0.98
C LEU A 80 11.65 16.39 -1.01
N GLN A 81 12.69 15.87 -0.37
CA GLN A 81 14.08 16.24 -0.61
C GLN A 81 14.87 14.96 -0.92
N MET A 82 15.79 15.03 -1.89
CA MET A 82 16.68 13.91 -2.19
C MET A 82 17.84 13.95 -1.20
N THR A 83 17.78 13.11 -0.17
CA THR A 83 18.93 12.83 0.69
C THR A 83 19.91 11.91 -0.05
N PRO A 84 21.23 12.19 -0.02
CA PRO A 84 22.25 11.35 -0.63
C PRO A 84 22.41 9.98 0.04
#